data_AF-A0A959T2D9-F1
#
_entry.id   AF-A0A959T2D9-F1
#
_cell.length_a   1.000
_cell.length_b   1.000
_cell.length_c   1.000
_cell.angle_alpha   90.00
_cell.angle_beta   90.00
_cell.angle_gamma   90.00
#
_symmetry.space_group_name_H-M   'P 1'
#
loop_
_entity.id
_entity.type
_entity.pdbx_description
1 polymer ?
#
loop_
_entity_poly.entity_id
_entity_poly.type
_entity_poly.pdbx_seq_one_letter_code
_entity_poly.pdbx_strand_id
1 'polypeptide(L)' 'EFSFWYIGLGVIAPLLLSAGLTYSARERTDHVRAGIVMKLAMVMAVGYVAFLKLVLFAP' A
#
# COMPACT_ATOMS: atom_id res chain seq x y z
N GLU A 1 8.59 -18.70 -11.72
CA GLU A 1 9.51 -17.68 -11.14
C GLU A 1 8.98 -16.24 -11.29
N PHE A 2 7.67 -16.01 -11.08
CA PHE A 2 7.04 -14.69 -11.35
C PHE A 2 6.68 -13.90 -10.08
N SER A 3 6.92 -14.42 -8.88
CA SER A 3 6.14 -13.99 -7.72
C SER A 3 6.59 -12.66 -7.08
N PHE A 4 7.87 -12.42 -6.84
CA PHE A 4 8.26 -11.31 -5.94
C PHE A 4 8.00 -9.89 -6.50
N TRP A 5 7.96 -9.71 -7.82
CA TRP A 5 7.89 -8.39 -8.45
C TRP A 5 6.46 -7.83 -8.51
N TYR A 6 5.47 -8.65 -8.88
CA TYR A 6 4.05 -8.27 -8.86
C TYR A 6 3.55 -7.97 -7.44
N ILE A 7 4.14 -8.68 -6.49
CA ILE A 7 3.92 -8.54 -5.06
C ILE A 7 4.34 -7.15 -4.56
N GLY A 8 5.55 -6.71 -4.90
CA GLY A 8 6.00 -5.36 -4.58
C GLY A 8 5.13 -4.30 -5.26
N LEU A 9 4.66 -4.58 -6.49
CA LEU A 9 3.80 -3.69 -7.26
C LEU A 9 2.44 -3.45 -6.60
N GLY A 10 1.87 -4.45 -5.92
CA GLY A 10 0.62 -4.32 -5.16
C GLY A 10 0.70 -3.37 -3.96
N VAL A 11 1.90 -3.15 -3.42
CA VAL A 11 2.16 -2.19 -2.32
C VAL A 11 2.63 -0.84 -2.86
N ILE A 12 3.47 -0.84 -3.90
CA ILE A 12 4.00 0.36 -4.54
C ILE A 12 2.89 1.15 -5.23
N ALA A 13 1.92 0.49 -5.86
CA ALA A 13 0.80 1.16 -6.54
C ALA A 13 -0.04 2.06 -5.60
N PRO A 14 -0.58 1.58 -4.46
CA PRO A 14 -1.33 2.43 -3.54
C PRO A 14 -0.45 3.47 -2.84
N LEU A 15 0.85 3.21 -2.64
CA LEU A 15 1.81 4.22 -2.14
C LEU A 15 1.99 5.38 -3.14
N LEU A 16 2.17 5.08 -4.43
CA LEU A 16 2.28 6.11 -5.48
C LEU A 16 0.97 6.88 -5.65
N LEU A 17 -0.17 6.19 -5.53
CA LEU A 17 -1.49 6.81 -5.56
C LEU A 17 -1.67 7.78 -4.39
N SER A 18 -1.24 7.38 -3.18
CA SER A 18 -1.23 8.26 -2.01
C SER A 18 -0.29 9.46 -2.19
N ALA A 19 0.89 9.26 -2.78
CA ALA A 19 1.86 10.33 -3.03
C ALA A 19 1.33 11.36 -4.03
N GLY A 20 0.68 10.91 -5.12
CA GLY A 20 0.05 11.79 -6.10
C GLY A 20 -1.11 12.60 -5.51
N LEU A 21 -1.94 12.00 -4.66
CA LEU A 21 -3.00 12.71 -3.94
C LEU A 21 -2.42 13.73 -2.95
N THR A 22 -1.27 13.44 -2.34
CA THR A 22 -0.59 14.38 -1.45
C THR A 22 0.01 15.55 -2.23
N TYR A 23 0.54 15.32 -3.44
CA TYR A 23 1.08 16.36 -4.31
C TYR A 23 0.01 17.33 -4.83
N SER A 24 -1.19 16.81 -5.12
CA SER A 24 -2.30 17.64 -5.60
C SER A 24 -3.14 18.31 -4.49
N ALA A 25 -2.90 17.96 -3.23
CA ALA A 25 -3.71 18.45 -2.11
C ALA A 25 -3.42 19.92 -1.80
N ARG A 26 -4.44 20.75 -1.96
CA ARG A 26 -4.36 22.21 -1.80
C ARG A 26 -5.11 22.71 -0.58
N GLU A 27 -6.06 21.92 -0.08
CA GLU A 27 -6.81 22.16 1.14
C GLU A 27 -6.59 21.06 2.18
N ARG A 28 -6.81 21.41 3.46
CA ARG A 28 -6.60 20.50 4.60
C ARG A 28 -7.40 19.20 4.50
N THR A 29 -8.58 19.27 3.90
CA THR A 29 -9.49 18.13 3.67
C THR A 29 -8.90 17.11 2.70
N ASP A 30 -8.13 17.57 1.71
CA ASP A 30 -7.46 16.71 0.72
C ASP A 30 -6.29 15.96 1.33
N HIS A 31 -5.55 16.59 2.25
CA HIS A 31 -4.49 15.91 3.02
C HIS A 31 -5.07 14.79 3.91
N VAL A 32 -6.26 14.98 4.48
CA VAL A 32 -6.92 13.92 5.27
C VAL A 32 -7.31 12.75 4.37
N ARG A 33 -7.84 13.00 3.16
CA ARG A 33 -8.16 11.96 2.18
C ARG A 33 -6.90 11.23 1.72
N ALA A 34 -5.83 11.95 1.41
CA ALA A 34 -4.52 11.36 1.08
C ALA A 34 -3.98 10.49 2.23
N GLY A 35 -4.12 10.94 3.48
CA GLY A 35 -3.73 10.17 4.67
C GLY A 35 -4.56 8.89 4.87
N ILE A 36 -5.84 8.88 4.52
CA ILE A 36 -6.68 7.67 4.53
C ILE A 36 -6.21 6.68 3.46
N VAL A 37 -5.86 7.16 2.26
CA VAL A 37 -5.30 6.33 1.19
C VAL A 37 -3.94 5.75 1.59
N MET A 38 -3.09 6.53 2.27
CA MET A 38 -1.82 6.05 2.85
C MET A 38 -2.05 4.92 3.87
N LYS A 39 -3.07 5.06 4.74
CA LYS A 39 -3.42 4.01 5.71
C LYS A 39 -3.92 2.75 5.02
N LEU A 40 -4.73 2.87 3.97
CA LEU A 40 -5.13 1.73 3.14
C LEU A 40 -3.91 1.04 2.52
N ALA A 41 -2.95 1.80 2.00
CA ALA A 41 -1.70 1.26 1.47
C ALA A 41 -0.91 0.47 2.55
N MET A 42 -0.82 1.01 3.77
CA MET A 42 -0.19 0.32 4.89
C MET A 42 -0.92 -0.96 5.30
N VAL A 43 -2.26 -0.96 5.34
CA VAL A 43 -3.05 -2.17 5.66
C VAL A 43 -2.85 -3.24 4.60
N MET A 44 -2.84 -2.86 3.31
CA MET A 44 -2.55 -3.79 2.21
C MET A 44 -1.14 -4.37 2.33
N ALA A 45 -0.14 -3.54 2.69
CA ALA A 45 1.23 -4.01 2.91
C ALA A 45 1.35 -4.98 4.09
N VAL A 46 0.71 -4.66 5.23
CA VAL A 46 0.75 -5.51 6.43
C VAL A 46 -0.01 -6.82 6.22
N GLY A 47 -1.22 -6.76 5.65
CA GLY A 47 -2.00 -7.96 5.31
C GLY A 47 -1.25 -8.86 4.33
N TYR A 48 -0.49 -8.26 3.42
CA TYR A 48 0.35 -8.98 2.48
C TYR A 48 1.56 -9.66 3.13
N VAL A 49 2.27 -8.98 4.04
CA VAL A 49 3.35 -9.59 4.83
C VAL A 49 2.81 -10.71 5.72
N ALA A 50 1.62 -10.54 6.30
CA ALA A 50 0.96 -11.57 7.08
C ALA A 50 0.58 -12.79 6.22
N PHE A 51 0.06 -12.57 5.01
CA PHE A 51 -0.26 -13.65 4.06
C PHE A 51 0.99 -14.41 3.62
N LEU A 52 2.09 -13.70 3.30
CA LEU A 52 3.37 -14.33 3.02
C LEU A 52 3.88 -15.14 4.21
N LYS A 53 3.80 -14.61 5.43
CA LYS A 53 4.17 -15.37 6.63
C LYS A 53 3.30 -16.60 6.81
N LEU A 54 2.00 -16.52 6.52
CA LEU A 54 1.11 -17.66 6.66
C LEU A 54 1.35 -18.73 5.58
N VAL A 55 1.61 -18.32 4.33
CA VAL A 55 1.83 -19.23 3.20
C VAL A 55 3.25 -19.80 3.16
N LEU A 56 4.27 -18.99 3.50
CA LEU A 56 5.69 -19.39 3.43
C LEU A 56 6.17 -20.07 4.72
N PHE A 57 5.51 -19.82 5.86
CA PHE A 57 5.90 -20.34 7.18
C PHE A 57 4.92 -21.38 7.73
N ALA A 58 3.93 -21.81 6.93
CA ALA A 58 3.19 -23.04 7.20
C ALA A 58 4.08 -24.24 6.86
N PRO A 59 4.30 -25.18 7.80
CA PRO A 59 5.11 -26.38 7.58
C PRO A 59 4.50 -27.34 6.55
#